data_AF-A0A645I1N2-F1
#
_entry.id   AF-A0A645I1N2-F1
#
_cell.length_a   1.000
_cell.length_b   1.000
_cell.length_c   1.000
_cell.angle_alpha   90.00
_cell.angle_beta   90.00
_cell.angle_gamma   90.00
#
_symmetry.space_group_name_H-M   'P 1'
#
loop_
_entity.id
_entity.type
_entity.pdbx_description
1 polymer ?
#
loop_
_entity_poly.entity_id
_entity_poly.type
_entity_poly.pdbx_seq_one_letter_code
_entity_poly.pdbx_strand_id
1 'polypeptide(L)'
;MEQYKLDVSTSFTQTNESFRFDFGTLEQLITDLGGETSASFTEIRKFIQFLNGDIILGEVGNPLKLKIENDRIAFILNGLEVAYWSDSNFYITEARILTSIRIGNYAFIPRSNGNLSFKWVG
;
A
#
# COMPACT_ATOMS: atom_id res chain seq x y z
N MET A 1 19.63 -13.03 32.47
CA MET A 1 19.65 -13.59 31.09
C MET A 1 18.77 -14.82 31.12
N GLU A 2 17.50 -14.67 30.76
CA GLU A 2 16.57 -15.80 30.70
C GLU A 2 16.73 -16.48 29.35
N GLN A 3 17.08 -17.76 29.41
CA GLN A 3 17.30 -18.61 28.25
C GLN A 3 15.94 -19.23 27.89
N TYR A 4 15.33 -18.77 26.79
CA TYR A 4 14.19 -19.45 26.19
C TYR A 4 14.64 -20.85 25.76
N LYS A 5 14.33 -21.87 26.56
CA LYS A 5 14.39 -23.26 26.12
C LYS A 5 13.04 -23.58 25.49
N LEU A 6 13.05 -23.72 24.16
CA LEU A 6 11.94 -24.32 23.44
C LEU A 6 12.02 -25.82 23.68
N ASP A 7 11.12 -26.39 24.47
CA ASP A 7 11.03 -27.84 24.63
C ASP A 7 10.45 -28.44 23.34
N VAL A 8 11.31 -28.98 22.47
CA VAL A 8 10.87 -29.55 21.20
C VAL A 8 10.28 -30.94 21.43
N SER A 9 8.95 -31.07 21.37
CA SER A 9 8.29 -32.39 21.29
C SER A 9 8.45 -32.99 19.89
N THR A 10 9.04 -34.19 19.81
CA THR A 10 9.21 -34.94 18.57
C THR A 10 8.62 -36.34 18.74
N SER A 11 7.83 -36.82 17.79
CA SER A 11 7.42 -38.22 17.69
C SER A 11 8.00 -38.87 16.44
N PHE A 12 8.49 -40.09 16.60
CA PHE A 12 9.07 -40.88 15.52
C PHE A 12 8.25 -42.16 15.32
N THR A 13 7.81 -42.38 14.08
CA THR A 13 7.09 -43.60 13.68
C THR A 13 7.78 -44.24 12.49
N GLN A 14 8.07 -45.53 12.59
CA GLN A 14 8.64 -46.33 11.51
C GLN A 14 7.73 -47.53 11.22
N THR A 15 7.42 -47.73 9.94
CA THR A 15 6.75 -48.93 9.42
C THR A 15 7.69 -49.68 8.46
N ASN A 16 7.25 -50.84 7.98
CA ASN A 16 7.94 -51.58 6.89
C ASN A 16 7.99 -50.78 5.57
N GLU A 17 7.15 -49.76 5.43
CA GLU A 17 6.99 -48.99 4.20
C GLU A 17 7.49 -47.54 4.32
N SER A 18 7.68 -47.00 5.53
CA SER A 18 8.04 -45.59 5.71
C SER A 18 8.66 -45.24 7.06
N PHE A 19 9.29 -44.08 7.10
CA PHE A 19 9.76 -43.41 8.31
C PHE A 19 9.13 -42.00 8.36
N ARG A 20 8.56 -41.62 9.51
CA ARG A 20 7.95 -40.30 9.74
C ARG A 20 8.46 -39.67 11.03
N PHE A 21 8.83 -38.40 10.94
CA PHE A 21 9.19 -37.54 12.07
C PHE A 21 8.17 -36.42 12.16
N ASP A 22 7.52 -36.26 13.31
CA ASP A 22 6.58 -35.17 13.58
C ASP A 22 7.13 -34.29 14.71
N PHE A 23 7.14 -32.97 14.51
CA PHE A 23 7.68 -31.98 15.45
C PHE A 23 6.54 -31.05 15.92
N GLY A 24 5.88 -31.41 17.02
CA GLY A 24 4.62 -30.75 17.43
C GLY A 24 4.75 -29.27 17.78
N THR A 25 5.86 -28.85 18.39
CA THR A 25 6.07 -27.44 18.79
C THR A 25 6.41 -26.50 17.63
N LEU A 26 7.00 -27.02 16.54
CA LEU A 26 7.28 -26.22 15.34
C LEU A 26 5.99 -25.93 14.57
N GLU A 27 5.06 -26.89 14.50
CA GLU A 27 3.75 -26.72 13.86
C GLU A 27 2.88 -25.69 14.59
N GLN A 28 2.89 -25.70 15.93
CA GLN A 28 2.17 -24.70 16.74
C GLN A 28 2.70 -23.28 16.51
N LEU A 29 4.03 -23.10 16.53
CA LEU A 29 4.67 -21.79 16.31
C LEU A 29 4.35 -21.23 14.91
N ILE A 30 4.36 -22.07 13.87
CA ILE A 30 4.00 -21.68 12.49
C ILE A 30 2.50 -21.36 12.38
N THR A 31 1.64 -22.06 13.11
CA THR A 31 0.19 -21.82 13.11
C THR A 31 -0.16 -20.52 13.81
N ASP A 32 0.46 -20.22 14.95
CA ASP A 32 0.22 -19.01 15.72
C ASP A 32 0.82 -17.76 15.03
N LEU A 33 2.04 -17.86 14.50
CA LEU A 33 2.60 -16.84 13.60
C LEU A 33 1.73 -16.68 12.35
N GLY A 34 1.21 -17.77 11.81
CA GLY A 34 0.32 -17.77 10.64
C GLY A 34 -1.01 -17.10 10.91
N GLY A 35 -1.61 -17.25 12.10
CA GLY A 35 -2.94 -16.73 12.44
C GLY A 35 -3.02 -15.22 12.55
N GLU A 36 -2.18 -14.60 13.39
CA GLU A 36 -2.12 -13.13 13.52
C GLU A 36 -1.60 -12.48 12.23
N THR A 37 -0.56 -13.06 11.62
CA THR A 37 -0.03 -12.57 10.34
C THR A 37 -1.08 -12.66 9.24
N SER A 38 -1.90 -13.72 9.18
CA SER A 38 -2.96 -13.85 8.16
C SER A 38 -4.06 -12.81 8.31
N ALA A 39 -4.45 -12.46 9.53
CA ALA A 39 -5.45 -11.42 9.78
C ALA A 39 -4.94 -10.05 9.33
N SER A 40 -3.72 -9.67 9.75
CA SER A 40 -3.09 -8.40 9.35
C SER A 40 -2.83 -8.34 7.84
N PHE A 41 -2.37 -9.43 7.20
CA PHE A 41 -2.22 -9.49 5.75
C PHE A 41 -3.55 -9.40 5.01
N THR A 42 -4.63 -9.96 5.57
CA THR A 42 -5.97 -9.84 4.99
C THR A 42 -6.47 -8.41 5.05
N GLU A 43 -6.19 -7.70 6.13
CA GLU A 43 -6.51 -6.28 6.27
C GLU A 43 -5.71 -5.40 5.29
N ILE A 44 -4.40 -5.63 5.15
CA ILE A 44 -3.55 -4.94 4.17
C ILE A 44 -4.05 -5.18 2.74
N ARG A 45 -4.43 -6.41 2.39
CA ARG A 45 -4.96 -6.75 1.06
C ARG A 45 -6.26 -6.01 0.70
N LYS A 46 -7.03 -5.55 1.67
CA LYS A 46 -8.21 -4.70 1.40
C LYS A 46 -7.81 -3.35 0.81
N PHE A 47 -6.60 -2.86 1.09
CA PHE A 47 -6.14 -1.54 0.66
C PHE A 47 -5.02 -1.59 -0.37
N ILE A 48 -4.25 -2.68 -0.44
CA ILE A 48 -3.12 -2.86 -1.35
C ILE A 48 -3.35 -4.13 -2.17
N GLN A 49 -3.58 -3.96 -3.47
CA GLN A 49 -3.85 -5.06 -4.39
C GLN A 49 -2.77 -5.09 -5.47
N PHE A 50 -2.22 -6.28 -5.74
CA PHE A 50 -1.33 -6.52 -6.88
C PHE A 50 -2.15 -7.20 -7.97
N LEU A 51 -2.39 -6.51 -9.09
CA LEU A 51 -3.27 -6.98 -10.16
C LEU A 51 -2.60 -6.76 -11.51
N ASN A 52 -2.40 -7.84 -12.27
CA ASN A 52 -1.86 -7.79 -13.64
C ASN A 52 -0.51 -7.03 -13.78
N GLY A 53 0.32 -7.03 -12.73
CA GLY A 53 1.60 -6.31 -12.69
C GLY A 53 1.52 -4.90 -12.12
N ASP A 54 0.31 -4.39 -11.87
CA ASP A 54 0.06 -3.08 -11.29
C ASP A 54 -0.15 -3.18 -9.77
N ILE A 55 0.11 -2.08 -9.06
CA ILE A 55 -0.23 -1.92 -7.64
C ILE A 55 -1.40 -0.96 -7.54
N ILE A 56 -2.51 -1.41 -6.96
CA ILE A 56 -3.69 -0.60 -6.69
C ILE A 56 -3.72 -0.31 -5.19
N LEU A 57 -3.68 0.98 -4.84
CA LEU A 57 -3.88 1.46 -3.47
C LEU A 57 -5.26 2.08 -3.32
N GLY A 58 -5.96 1.71 -2.26
CA GLY A 58 -7.32 2.13 -1.98
C GLY A 58 -8.17 0.94 -1.56
N GLU A 59 -9.15 1.20 -0.71
CA GLU A 59 -10.06 0.16 -0.22
C GLU A 59 -10.82 -0.49 -1.40
N VAL A 60 -10.95 -1.81 -1.36
CA VAL A 60 -11.78 -2.55 -2.33
C VAL A 60 -13.19 -1.95 -2.38
N GLY A 61 -13.67 -1.63 -3.58
CA GLY A 61 -14.97 -0.97 -3.80
C GLY A 61 -14.97 0.56 -3.63
N ASN A 62 -13.92 1.17 -3.09
CA ASN A 62 -13.83 2.62 -3.01
C ASN A 62 -13.68 3.22 -4.42
N PRO A 63 -14.42 4.29 -4.75
CA PRO A 63 -14.32 4.93 -6.06
C PRO A 63 -12.96 5.62 -6.28
N LEU A 64 -12.31 6.11 -5.23
CA LEU A 64 -11.00 6.77 -5.30
C LEU A 64 -9.89 5.75 -5.05
N LYS A 65 -8.99 5.59 -6.01
CA LYS A 65 -7.85 4.68 -5.94
C LYS A 65 -6.60 5.33 -6.54
N LEU A 66 -5.44 4.89 -6.10
CA LEU A 66 -4.17 5.12 -6.77
C LEU A 66 -3.79 3.85 -7.54
N LYS A 67 -3.37 3.99 -8.80
CA LYS A 67 -2.85 2.92 -9.63
C LYS A 67 -1.38 3.22 -9.92
N ILE A 68 -0.50 2.27 -9.64
CA ILE A 68 0.94 2.34 -9.94
C ILE A 68 1.24 1.27 -10.98
N GLU A 69 1.71 1.72 -12.13
CA GLU A 69 2.14 0.93 -13.29
C GLU A 69 3.66 1.10 -13.47
N ASN A 70 4.24 0.46 -14.47
CA ASN A 70 5.69 0.48 -14.67
C ASN A 70 6.27 1.89 -14.93
N ASP A 71 5.53 2.70 -15.69
CA ASP A 71 5.93 4.02 -16.21
C ASP A 71 4.97 5.13 -15.81
N ARG A 72 4.02 4.82 -14.92
CA ARG A 72 2.88 5.69 -14.63
C ARG A 72 2.33 5.52 -13.22
N ILE A 73 1.93 6.64 -12.61
CA ILE A 73 1.20 6.66 -11.35
C ILE A 73 -0.07 7.50 -11.54
N ALA A 74 -1.24 6.89 -11.40
CA ALA A 74 -2.53 7.48 -11.75
C ALA A 74 -3.50 7.53 -10.55
N PHE A 75 -4.23 8.64 -10.43
CA PHE A 75 -5.41 8.74 -9.58
C PHE A 75 -6.65 8.35 -10.38
N ILE A 76 -7.36 7.34 -9.88
CA ILE A 76 -8.58 6.82 -10.47
C ILE A 76 -9.75 7.24 -9.57
N LEU A 77 -10.76 7.89 -10.13
CA LEU A 77 -12.01 8.24 -9.46
C LEU A 77 -13.18 7.63 -10.26
N ASN A 78 -13.97 6.76 -9.63
CA ASN A 78 -15.08 6.05 -10.27
C ASN A 78 -14.65 5.29 -11.55
N GLY A 79 -13.44 4.72 -11.54
CA GLY A 79 -12.88 4.01 -12.69
C GLY A 79 -12.31 4.90 -13.80
N LEU A 80 -12.43 6.23 -13.67
CA LEU A 80 -11.86 7.20 -14.60
C LEU A 80 -10.54 7.73 -14.05
N GLU A 81 -9.54 7.85 -14.91
CA GLU A 81 -8.32 8.53 -14.54
C GLU A 81 -8.53 10.04 -14.53
N VAL A 82 -8.28 10.67 -13.39
CA VAL A 82 -8.47 12.13 -13.20
C VAL A 82 -7.16 12.90 -13.17
N ALA A 83 -6.07 12.24 -12.80
CA ALA A 83 -4.73 12.78 -12.82
C ALA A 83 -3.68 11.66 -12.89
N TYR A 84 -2.50 11.92 -13.44
CA TYR A 84 -1.40 10.97 -13.44
C TYR A 84 -0.03 11.65 -13.58
N TRP A 85 1.01 10.95 -13.13
CA TRP A 85 2.40 11.24 -13.47
C TRP A 85 2.91 10.24 -14.49
N SER A 86 3.58 10.74 -15.52
CA SER A 86 4.35 9.95 -16.49
C SER A 86 5.35 10.86 -17.20
N ASP A 87 6.48 10.31 -17.64
CA ASP A 87 7.50 11.03 -18.40
C ASP A 87 7.91 12.39 -17.79
N SER A 88 8.07 12.43 -16.46
CA SER A 88 8.41 13.65 -15.70
C SER A 88 7.37 14.79 -15.76
N ASN A 89 6.17 14.50 -16.25
CA ASN A 89 5.06 15.44 -16.33
C ASN A 89 3.91 15.01 -15.40
N PHE A 90 3.19 16.00 -14.88
CA PHE A 90 1.95 15.78 -14.13
C PHE A 90 0.77 16.29 -14.94
N TYR A 91 -0.21 15.42 -15.16
CA TYR A 91 -1.43 15.71 -15.91
C TYR A 91 -2.61 15.62 -14.95
N ILE A 92 -3.52 16.59 -15.02
CA ILE A 92 -4.72 16.63 -14.17
C ILE A 92 -5.87 17.26 -14.96
N THR A 93 -7.05 16.64 -14.87
CA THR A 93 -8.26 17.10 -15.59
C THR A 93 -8.76 18.43 -15.03
N GLU A 94 -8.84 18.54 -13.70
CA GLU A 94 -9.29 19.75 -13.02
C GLU A 94 -8.56 19.92 -11.68
N ALA A 95 -8.13 21.15 -11.37
CA ALA A 95 -7.48 21.48 -10.10
C ALA A 95 -8.15 22.68 -9.43
N ARG A 96 -8.58 22.51 -8.19
CA ARG A 96 -9.05 23.60 -7.31
C ARG A 96 -7.99 23.90 -6.25
N ILE A 97 -7.31 25.04 -6.38
CA ILE A 97 -6.25 25.47 -5.46
C ILE A 97 -6.84 26.39 -4.39
N LEU A 98 -6.76 25.98 -3.12
CA LEU A 98 -7.39 26.71 -2.00
C LEU A 98 -6.54 27.87 -1.48
N THR A 99 -5.21 27.78 -1.62
CA THR A 99 -4.26 28.71 -0.98
C THR A 99 -3.40 29.46 -1.98
N SER A 100 -2.54 28.79 -2.73
CA SER A 100 -1.74 29.41 -3.78
C SER A 100 -1.08 28.36 -4.65
N ILE A 101 -0.88 28.68 -5.93
CA ILE A 101 -0.01 27.90 -6.82
C ILE A 101 1.27 28.70 -7.09
N ARG A 102 2.43 28.04 -6.97
CA ARG A 102 3.76 28.62 -7.15
C ARG A 102 4.44 27.98 -8.36
N ILE A 103 5.00 28.81 -9.23
CA ILE A 103 5.75 28.42 -10.42
C ILE A 103 7.10 29.15 -10.37
N GLY A 104 8.17 28.41 -10.09
CA GLY A 104 9.49 29.01 -9.82
C GLY A 104 9.42 30.01 -8.67
N ASN A 105 9.87 31.24 -8.90
CA ASN A 105 9.86 32.32 -7.90
C ASN A 105 8.58 33.17 -7.91
N TYR A 106 7.52 32.74 -8.61
CA TYR A 106 6.27 33.46 -8.74
C TYR A 106 5.10 32.67 -8.16
N ALA A 107 4.09 33.35 -7.62
CA ALA A 107 2.89 32.71 -7.10
C ALA A 107 1.60 33.47 -7.45
N PHE A 108 0.54 32.71 -7.66
CA PHE A 108 -0.85 33.18 -7.70
C PHE A 108 -1.48 32.97 -6.32
N ILE A 109 -1.90 34.05 -5.67
CA ILE A 109 -2.40 34.06 -4.29
C ILE A 109 -3.78 34.74 -4.25
N PRO A 110 -4.87 34.01 -3.95
CA PRO A 110 -6.17 34.60 -3.64
C PRO A 110 -6.08 35.49 -2.40
N ARG A 111 -6.80 36.61 -2.43
CA ARG A 111 -6.89 37.55 -1.31
C ARG A 111 -8.27 37.45 -0.66
N SER A 112 -8.34 37.86 0.60
CA SER A 112 -9.60 37.87 1.37
C SER A 112 -10.69 38.75 0.75
N ASN A 113 -10.32 39.72 -0.09
CA ASN A 113 -11.25 40.58 -0.84
C ASN A 113 -11.72 39.98 -2.18
N GLY A 114 -11.40 38.71 -2.46
CA GLY A 114 -11.80 38.02 -3.69
C GLY A 114 -10.88 38.25 -4.89
N ASN A 115 -9.87 39.13 -4.78
CA ASN A 115 -8.92 39.37 -5.88
C ASN A 115 -7.81 38.31 -5.93
N LEU A 116 -7.26 38.09 -7.12
CA LEU A 116 -6.07 37.25 -7.32
C LEU A 116 -4.82 38.14 -7.45
N SER A 117 -3.78 37.86 -6.68
CA SER A 117 -2.48 38.50 -6.85
C SER A 117 -1.51 37.57 -7.57
N PHE A 118 -0.79 38.10 -8.56
CA PHE A 118 0.41 37.48 -9.12
C PHE A 118 1.65 38.23 -8.62
N LYS A 119 2.54 37.57 -7.89
CA LYS A 119 3.73 38.24 -7.31
C LYS A 119 4.95 37.32 -7.25
N TRP A 120 6.13 37.93 -7.25
CA TRP A 120 7.37 37.24 -6.88
C TRP A 120 7.37 36.95 -5.37
N VAL A 121 7.78 35.74 -4.98
CA VAL A 121 7.69 35.25 -3.59
C VAL A 121 8.99 34.80 -2.96
N GLY A 122 10.06 34.58 -3.75
CA GLY A 122 11.36 34.17 -3.20
C GLY A 122 11.42 32.69 -2.88
#